data_AF-A0A2E7DKP7-F1
#
_entry.id   AF-A0A2E7DKP7-F1
#
_cell.length_a   1.000
_cell.length_b   1.000
_cell.length_c   1.000
_cell.angle_alpha   90.00
_cell.angle_beta   90.00
_cell.angle_gamma   90.00
#
_symmetry.space_group_name_H-M   'P 1'
#
loop_
_entity.id
_entity.type
_entity.pdbx_description
1 polymer ?
#
loop_
_entity_poly.entity_id
_entity_poly.type
_entity_poly.pdbx_seq_one_letter_code
_entity_poly.pdbx_strand_id
1 'polypeptide(L)'
;MLAMILFSTSNYAQETSLSSRIESATKSLQTLDEQAKSCLDKLEQPASNQTITSCNLFLQSIDGALLADYLSNCELLKSWRDEYVSGEFNPQENSQANLALMRGIEYACGEGALQKRTEFVASTFNLLQGTPARTQMTNTTTRRIAELEFEKAANKERRLIQNRMLEQQQRTNLQIERQWNRQQNELIRQEIYRPSLPSN
;
A
#
# COMPACT_ATOMS: atom_id res chain seq x y z
N MET A 1 -61.77 16.26 -25.73
CA MET A 1 -60.40 16.80 -25.75
C MET A 1 -59.74 16.50 -24.41
N LEU A 2 -58.76 15.60 -24.39
CA LEU A 2 -57.97 15.25 -23.21
C LEU A 2 -56.79 16.24 -23.11
N ALA A 3 -56.68 16.95 -21.98
CA ALA A 3 -55.51 17.74 -21.64
C ALA A 3 -54.70 16.98 -20.57
N MET A 4 -53.60 16.32 -20.99
CA MET A 4 -52.59 15.81 -20.07
C MET A 4 -51.72 16.98 -19.60
N ILE A 5 -51.83 17.34 -18.34
CA ILE A 5 -50.91 18.28 -17.68
C ILE A 5 -49.71 17.45 -17.24
N LEU A 6 -48.60 17.60 -17.98
CA LEU A 6 -47.28 17.11 -17.57
C LEU A 6 -46.81 17.98 -16.40
N PHE A 7 -46.90 17.45 -15.19
CA PHE A 7 -46.22 18.02 -14.03
C PHE A 7 -44.73 17.71 -14.17
N SER A 8 -43.95 18.71 -14.56
CA SER A 8 -42.49 18.69 -14.42
C SER A 8 -42.17 18.64 -12.93
N THR A 9 -41.81 17.47 -12.41
CA THR A 9 -41.18 17.35 -11.10
C THR A 9 -39.78 17.92 -11.20
N SER A 10 -39.62 19.20 -10.88
CA SER A 10 -38.32 19.78 -10.58
C SER A 10 -37.77 19.04 -9.36
N ASN A 11 -36.82 18.12 -9.59
CA ASN A 11 -35.98 17.58 -8.53
C ASN A 11 -35.14 18.74 -7.99
N TYR A 12 -35.64 19.42 -6.96
CA TYR A 12 -34.78 20.22 -6.09
C TYR A 12 -33.90 19.20 -5.35
N ALA A 13 -32.67 19.00 -5.86
CA ALA A 13 -31.62 18.43 -5.03
C ALA A 13 -31.50 19.36 -3.82
N GLN A 14 -31.99 18.92 -2.65
CA GLN A 14 -31.80 19.67 -1.41
C GLN A 14 -30.29 19.79 -1.20
N GLU A 15 -29.80 21.02 -1.25
CA GLU A 15 -28.42 21.32 -0.92
C GLU A 15 -28.18 20.92 0.54
N THR A 16 -27.27 19.97 0.78
CA THR A 16 -26.96 19.49 2.12
C THR A 16 -26.47 20.65 2.97
N SER A 17 -27.15 20.92 4.09
CA SER A 17 -26.84 22.05 4.96
C SER A 17 -25.44 21.93 5.56
N LEU A 18 -24.80 23.08 5.87
CA LEU A 18 -23.47 23.12 6.49
C LEU A 18 -23.40 22.29 7.78
N SER A 19 -24.43 22.37 8.63
CA SER A 19 -24.50 21.57 9.86
C SER A 19 -24.49 20.06 9.57
N SER A 20 -25.24 19.61 8.55
CA SER A 20 -25.27 18.21 8.16
C SER A 20 -23.92 17.74 7.60
N ARG A 21 -23.22 18.60 6.86
CA ARG A 21 -21.86 18.32 6.37
C ARG A 21 -20.85 18.21 7.50
N ILE A 22 -20.92 19.08 8.50
CA ILE A 22 -20.07 19.01 9.70
C ILE A 22 -20.29 17.69 10.44
N GLU A 23 -21.56 17.32 10.65
CA GLU A 23 -21.92 16.05 11.29
C GLU A 23 -21.40 14.85 10.47
N SER A 24 -21.60 14.87 9.15
CA SER A 24 -21.11 13.82 8.25
C SER A 24 -19.59 13.69 8.32
N ALA A 25 -18.84 14.79 8.23
CA ALA A 25 -17.38 14.78 8.32
C ALA A 25 -16.90 14.25 9.69
N THR A 26 -17.53 14.69 10.78
CA THR A 26 -17.23 14.21 12.14
C THR A 26 -17.49 12.71 12.27
N LYS A 27 -18.60 12.23 11.73
CA LYS A 27 -18.96 10.81 11.74
C LYS A 27 -18.01 9.97 10.90
N SER A 28 -17.53 10.48 9.76
CA SER A 28 -16.51 9.77 8.98
C SER A 28 -15.20 9.60 9.76
N LEU A 29 -14.77 10.62 10.51
CA LEU A 29 -13.60 10.52 11.37
C LEU A 29 -13.78 9.45 12.47
N GLN A 30 -14.94 9.46 13.15
CA GLN A 30 -15.26 8.45 14.16
C GLN A 30 -15.28 7.04 13.57
N THR A 31 -15.93 6.87 12.42
CA THR A 31 -16.03 5.57 11.73
C THR A 31 -14.66 5.06 11.29
N LEU A 32 -13.80 5.94 10.75
CA LEU A 32 -12.42 5.59 10.40
C LEU A 32 -11.63 5.14 11.63
N ASP A 33 -11.79 5.84 12.75
CA ASP A 33 -11.06 5.53 13.98
C ASP A 33 -11.52 4.22 14.63
N GLU A 34 -12.83 3.95 14.64
CA GLU A 34 -13.40 2.68 15.09
C GLU A 34 -12.90 1.49 14.25
N GLN A 35 -12.83 1.66 12.93
CA GLN A 35 -12.31 0.63 12.04
C GLN A 35 -10.81 0.43 12.20
N ALA A 36 -10.05 1.51 12.40
CA ALA A 36 -8.62 1.44 12.69
C ALA A 36 -8.37 0.67 13.99
N LYS A 37 -9.07 1.03 15.07
CA LYS A 37 -9.04 0.32 16.34
C LYS A 37 -9.39 -1.16 16.19
N SER A 38 -10.47 -1.46 15.47
CA SER A 38 -10.89 -2.84 15.24
C SER A 38 -9.83 -3.67 14.51
N CYS A 39 -9.14 -3.09 13.52
CA CYS A 39 -7.99 -3.74 12.89
C CYS A 39 -6.85 -3.96 13.89
N LEU A 40 -6.48 -2.94 14.66
CA LEU A 40 -5.39 -3.00 15.64
C LEU A 40 -5.65 -4.08 16.70
N ASP A 41 -6.83 -4.07 17.33
CA ASP A 41 -7.26 -5.05 18.34
C ASP A 41 -7.20 -6.50 17.81
N LYS A 42 -7.40 -6.68 16.49
CA LYS A 42 -7.36 -7.99 15.82
C LYS A 42 -5.96 -8.40 15.35
N LEU A 43 -5.03 -7.47 15.22
CA LEU A 43 -3.62 -7.76 14.94
C LEU A 43 -2.89 -8.28 16.18
N GLU A 44 -3.33 -7.90 17.38
CA GLU A 44 -2.79 -8.41 18.66
C GLU A 44 -3.20 -9.87 18.95
N GLN A 45 -4.13 -10.43 18.17
CA GLN A 45 -4.64 -11.80 18.32
C GLN A 45 -3.98 -12.75 17.31
N PRO A 46 -3.99 -14.08 17.56
CA PRO A 46 -3.54 -15.06 16.58
C PRO A 46 -4.27 -14.88 15.24
N ALA A 47 -3.50 -14.90 14.15
CA ALA A 47 -4.01 -14.52 12.85
C ALA A 47 -5.24 -15.35 12.43
N SER A 48 -6.33 -14.65 12.14
CA SER A 48 -7.61 -15.25 11.77
C SER A 48 -8.22 -14.57 10.54
N ASN A 49 -9.28 -15.17 9.98
CA ASN A 49 -10.06 -14.51 8.93
C ASN A 49 -10.65 -13.17 9.41
N GLN A 50 -10.94 -13.04 10.71
CA GLN A 50 -11.45 -11.79 11.28
C GLN A 50 -10.41 -10.67 11.25
N THR A 51 -9.13 -10.98 11.48
CA THR A 51 -8.02 -10.02 11.35
C THR A 51 -7.93 -9.48 9.92
N ILE A 52 -7.98 -10.37 8.94
CA ILE A 52 -7.96 -10.02 7.50
C ILE A 52 -9.15 -9.11 7.15
N THR A 53 -10.36 -9.49 7.56
CA THR A 53 -11.57 -8.71 7.27
C THR A 53 -11.55 -7.33 7.91
N SER A 54 -11.15 -7.23 9.18
CA SER A 54 -11.17 -5.95 9.92
C SER A 54 -10.17 -4.95 9.36
N CYS A 55 -8.94 -5.41 9.03
CA CYS A 55 -7.94 -4.55 8.42
C CYS A 55 -8.24 -4.20 6.97
N ASN A 56 -8.85 -5.11 6.19
CA ASN A 56 -9.35 -4.77 4.85
C ASN A 56 -10.44 -3.72 4.90
N LEU A 57 -11.38 -3.80 5.84
CA LEU A 57 -12.43 -2.81 5.99
C LEU A 57 -11.86 -1.42 6.26
N PHE A 58 -10.89 -1.33 7.19
CA PHE A 58 -10.18 -0.07 7.45
C PHE A 58 -9.47 0.47 6.20
N LEU A 59 -8.69 -0.36 5.49
CA LEU A 59 -7.99 0.05 4.27
C LEU A 59 -8.97 0.47 3.15
N GLN A 60 -10.08 -0.25 2.98
CA GLN A 60 -11.13 0.11 2.03
C GLN A 60 -11.77 1.44 2.35
N SER A 61 -11.91 1.78 3.63
CA SER A 61 -12.45 3.08 4.03
C SER A 61 -11.46 4.23 3.79
N ILE A 62 -10.16 3.99 3.94
CA ILE A 62 -9.10 4.95 3.59
C ILE A 62 -9.03 5.15 2.08
N ASP A 63 -9.04 4.08 1.30
CA ASP A 63 -8.91 4.13 -0.16
C ASP A 63 -10.25 4.34 -0.90
N GLY A 64 -11.36 4.46 -0.17
CA GLY A 64 -12.70 4.36 -0.72
C GLY A 64 -13.63 5.51 -0.34
N ALA A 65 -14.93 5.24 -0.46
CA ALA A 65 -15.97 6.25 -0.37
C ALA A 65 -15.96 7.01 0.97
N LEU A 66 -15.66 6.35 2.09
CA LEU A 66 -15.71 7.00 3.40
C LEU A 66 -14.74 8.19 3.52
N LEU A 67 -13.46 8.00 3.13
CA LEU A 67 -12.49 9.09 3.14
C LEU A 67 -12.77 10.10 2.02
N ALA A 68 -13.19 9.65 0.84
CA ALA A 68 -13.54 10.54 -0.25
C ALA A 68 -14.70 11.49 0.12
N ASP A 69 -15.76 10.96 0.75
CA ASP A 69 -16.92 11.72 1.22
C ASP A 69 -16.53 12.68 2.35
N TYR A 70 -15.64 12.26 3.27
CA TYR A 70 -15.07 13.15 4.28
C TYR A 70 -14.35 14.34 3.63
N LEU A 71 -13.45 14.07 2.67
CA LEU A 71 -12.68 15.11 1.98
C LEU A 71 -13.59 16.05 1.18
N SER A 72 -14.59 15.52 0.49
CA SER A 72 -15.57 16.31 -0.27
C SER A 72 -16.40 17.22 0.63
N ASN A 73 -16.86 16.73 1.78
CA ASN A 73 -17.55 17.58 2.76
C ASN A 73 -16.61 18.67 3.30
N CYS A 74 -15.36 18.32 3.61
CA CYS A 74 -14.39 19.29 4.11
C CYS A 74 -14.00 20.36 3.10
N GLU A 75 -13.97 20.06 1.81
CA GLU A 75 -13.71 21.04 0.75
C GLU A 75 -14.82 22.10 0.72
N LEU A 76 -16.08 21.69 0.71
CA LEU A 76 -17.23 22.60 0.69
C LEU A 76 -17.33 23.43 1.98
N LEU A 77 -17.06 22.81 3.13
CA LEU A 77 -17.04 23.52 4.42
C LEU A 77 -15.90 24.55 4.49
N LYS A 78 -14.73 24.25 3.93
CA LYS A 78 -13.61 25.20 3.85
C LYS A 78 -13.91 26.35 2.90
N SER A 79 -14.53 26.09 1.75
CA SER A 79 -14.98 27.15 0.84
C SER A 79 -15.90 28.13 1.55
N TRP A 80 -16.92 27.63 2.25
CA TRP A 80 -17.82 28.47 3.02
C TRP A 80 -17.10 29.29 4.10
N ARG A 81 -16.16 28.67 4.81
CA ARG A 81 -15.34 29.35 5.83
C ARG A 81 -14.53 30.49 5.20
N ASP A 82 -13.91 30.25 4.05
CA ASP A 82 -13.05 31.21 3.37
C ASP A 82 -13.87 32.39 2.81
N GLU A 83 -15.07 32.13 2.28
CA GLU A 83 -16.06 33.14 1.89
C GLU A 83 -16.55 33.97 3.09
N TYR A 84 -16.80 33.32 4.23
CA TYR A 84 -17.21 34.01 5.46
C TYR A 84 -16.11 34.92 6.02
N VAL A 85 -14.85 34.46 6.01
CA VAL A 85 -13.70 35.23 6.52
C VAL A 85 -13.31 36.38 5.58
N SER A 86 -13.43 36.20 4.28
CA SER A 86 -13.13 37.25 3.28
C SER A 86 -14.16 38.38 3.27
N GLY A 87 -15.29 38.23 3.96
CA GLY A 87 -16.34 39.24 4.02
C GLY A 87 -17.21 39.30 2.77
N GLU A 88 -17.16 38.28 1.92
CA GLU A 88 -18.03 38.13 0.75
C GLU A 88 -19.49 37.82 1.17
N PHE A 89 -19.71 37.47 2.46
CA PHE A 89 -21.02 37.30 3.08
C PHE A 89 -21.57 38.58 3.74
N ASN A 90 -22.88 38.80 3.60
CA ASN A 90 -23.57 39.96 4.17
C ASN A 90 -23.63 39.85 5.72
N PRO A 91 -23.06 40.80 6.49
CA PRO A 91 -22.88 40.68 7.95
C PRO A 91 -24.17 40.73 8.80
N GLN A 92 -25.35 40.74 8.19
CA GLN A 92 -26.64 40.70 8.90
C GLN A 92 -27.12 39.29 9.26
N GLU A 93 -26.38 38.25 8.87
CA GLU A 93 -26.71 36.86 9.17
C GLU A 93 -26.18 36.47 10.57
N ASN A 94 -27.06 35.85 11.37
CA ASN A 94 -26.90 35.55 12.81
C ASN A 94 -25.46 35.20 13.24
N SER A 95 -24.71 36.21 13.75
CA SER A 95 -23.27 36.09 14.03
C SER A 95 -22.92 34.93 14.97
N GLN A 96 -23.79 34.62 15.94
CA GLN A 96 -23.57 33.52 16.88
C GLN A 96 -23.73 32.13 16.22
N ALA A 97 -24.67 31.98 15.28
CA ALA A 97 -24.86 30.73 14.53
C ALA A 97 -23.67 30.48 13.60
N ASN A 98 -23.21 31.53 12.91
CA ASN A 98 -22.05 31.45 12.03
C ASN A 98 -20.77 31.14 12.81
N LEU A 99 -20.57 31.71 14.00
CA LEU A 99 -19.47 31.33 14.89
C LEU A 99 -19.55 29.86 15.37
N ALA A 100 -20.75 29.30 15.56
CA ALA A 100 -20.90 27.89 15.87
C ALA A 100 -20.52 27.00 14.68
N LEU A 101 -20.94 27.38 13.46
CA LEU A 101 -20.56 26.70 12.22
C LEU A 101 -19.04 26.74 12.02
N MET A 102 -18.41 27.91 12.15
CA MET A 102 -16.94 28.06 12.06
C MET A 102 -16.20 27.11 13.00
N ARG A 103 -16.63 27.04 14.27
CA ARG A 103 -16.02 26.12 15.26
C ARG A 103 -16.20 24.66 14.87
N GLY A 104 -17.38 24.29 14.37
CA GLY A 104 -17.66 22.94 13.89
C GLY A 104 -16.81 22.56 12.69
N ILE A 105 -16.65 23.48 11.73
CA ILE A 105 -15.81 23.29 10.55
C ILE A 105 -14.35 23.10 10.95
N GLU A 106 -13.82 23.93 11.84
CA GLU A 106 -12.42 23.77 12.27
C GLU A 106 -12.20 22.52 13.11
N TYR A 107 -13.20 22.11 13.90
CA TYR A 107 -13.13 20.87 14.62
C TYR A 107 -13.05 19.66 13.68
N ALA A 108 -13.91 19.60 12.67
CA ALA A 108 -14.06 18.45 11.78
C ALA A 108 -13.07 18.43 10.61
N CYS A 109 -12.73 19.60 10.05
CA CYS A 109 -12.02 19.73 8.78
C CYS A 109 -10.79 20.64 8.86
N GLY A 110 -10.48 21.19 10.02
CA GLY A 110 -9.31 22.02 10.24
C GLY A 110 -7.99 21.32 9.96
N GLU A 111 -6.90 22.07 10.05
CA GLU A 111 -5.57 21.53 9.72
C GLU A 111 -5.22 20.31 10.60
N GLY A 112 -4.91 19.20 9.94
CA GLY A 112 -4.60 17.94 10.61
C GLY A 112 -5.77 17.36 11.40
N ALA A 113 -7.02 17.74 11.12
CA ALA A 113 -8.19 17.26 11.86
C ALA A 113 -8.25 15.72 11.87
N LEU A 114 -7.99 15.06 10.74
CA LEU A 114 -7.91 13.60 10.67
C LEU A 114 -6.96 13.06 11.75
N GLN A 115 -5.70 13.50 11.78
CA GLN A 115 -4.73 13.05 12.78
C GLN A 115 -5.08 13.47 14.22
N LYS A 116 -5.62 14.67 14.43
CA LYS A 116 -5.90 15.24 15.76
C LYS A 116 -7.19 14.72 16.39
N ARG A 117 -8.11 14.17 15.59
CA ARG A 117 -9.45 13.72 16.02
C ARG A 117 -9.62 12.21 15.96
N THR A 118 -8.62 11.49 15.49
CA THR A 118 -8.58 10.03 15.49
C THR A 118 -7.37 9.57 16.31
N GLU A 119 -7.55 8.56 17.15
CA GLU A 119 -6.48 8.02 18.00
C GLU A 119 -5.68 6.92 17.29
N PHE A 120 -6.36 6.09 16.49
CA PHE A 120 -5.83 4.83 15.96
C PHE A 120 -5.54 4.87 14.47
N VAL A 121 -6.12 5.79 13.71
CA VAL A 121 -5.97 5.82 12.23
C VAL A 121 -4.50 5.90 11.80
N ALA A 122 -3.75 6.86 12.34
CA ALA A 122 -2.36 7.08 11.93
C ALA A 122 -1.44 5.90 12.34
N SER A 123 -1.59 5.40 13.56
CA SER A 123 -0.79 4.27 14.06
C SER A 123 -1.10 2.98 13.30
N THR A 124 -2.38 2.69 13.08
CA THR A 124 -2.83 1.50 12.34
C THR A 124 -2.41 1.57 10.87
N PHE A 125 -2.57 2.73 10.22
CA PHE A 125 -2.12 2.91 8.83
C PHE A 125 -0.61 2.72 8.70
N ASN A 126 0.19 3.36 9.56
CA ASN A 126 1.64 3.20 9.55
C ASN A 126 2.08 1.76 9.84
N LEU A 127 1.40 1.07 10.75
CA LEU A 127 1.65 -0.34 11.04
C LEU A 127 1.37 -1.20 9.79
N LEU A 128 0.24 -1.00 9.12
CA LEU A 128 -0.11 -1.76 7.91
C LEU A 128 0.83 -1.45 6.74
N GLN A 129 1.26 -0.20 6.57
CA GLN A 129 2.22 0.19 5.53
C GLN A 129 3.64 -0.31 5.82
N GLY A 130 4.01 -0.40 7.10
CA GLY A 130 5.30 -0.95 7.56
C GLY A 130 5.34 -2.47 7.65
N THR A 131 4.20 -3.16 7.46
CA THR A 131 4.11 -4.62 7.48
C THR A 131 4.18 -5.16 6.05
N PRO A 132 5.28 -5.77 5.60
CA PRO A 132 5.32 -6.51 4.33
C PRO A 132 4.61 -7.86 4.51
N ALA A 133 3.33 -7.86 4.89
CA ALA A 133 2.50 -9.07 4.94
C ALA A 133 1.04 -8.69 5.12
N ARG A 134 0.17 -9.19 4.22
CA ARG A 134 -1.27 -9.39 4.46
C ARG A 134 -2.02 -8.04 4.62
N THR A 135 -2.51 -7.39 3.57
CA THR A 135 -3.71 -7.83 2.83
C THR A 135 -4.03 -6.79 1.75
N GLN A 136 -4.19 -7.21 0.49
CA GLN A 136 -4.82 -6.40 -0.56
C GLN A 136 -5.54 -7.37 -1.52
N MET A 137 -6.68 -7.91 -1.13
CA MET A 137 -7.67 -8.39 -2.09
C MET A 137 -8.34 -7.11 -2.61
N THR A 138 -8.06 -6.61 -3.81
CA THR A 138 -8.66 -7.17 -5.04
C THR A 138 -7.81 -6.97 -6.30
N ASN A 139 -6.62 -6.36 -6.21
CA ASN A 139 -5.70 -6.21 -7.35
C ASN A 139 -4.32 -6.87 -7.15
N THR A 140 -4.07 -7.54 -6.02
CA THR A 140 -2.78 -8.22 -5.80
C THR A 140 -2.70 -9.64 -6.31
N THR A 141 -3.79 -10.33 -6.65
CA THR A 141 -3.64 -11.73 -7.12
C THR A 141 -2.96 -11.77 -8.48
N THR A 142 -3.37 -10.94 -9.43
CA THR A 142 -2.71 -10.85 -10.76
C THR A 142 -1.28 -10.31 -10.65
N ARG A 143 -1.06 -9.31 -9.78
CA ARG A 143 0.28 -8.74 -9.55
C ARG A 143 1.22 -9.70 -8.81
N ARG A 144 0.73 -10.41 -7.79
CA ARG A 144 1.49 -11.44 -7.04
C ARG A 144 1.69 -12.70 -7.87
N ILE A 145 0.76 -13.08 -8.75
CA ILE A 145 0.98 -14.18 -9.70
C ILE A 145 2.07 -13.78 -10.69
N ALA A 146 2.00 -12.58 -11.27
CA ALA A 146 3.06 -12.08 -12.16
C ALA A 146 4.42 -11.98 -11.43
N GLU A 147 4.43 -11.57 -10.17
CA GLU A 147 5.65 -11.45 -9.35
C GLU A 147 6.19 -12.83 -8.92
N LEU A 148 5.33 -13.77 -8.52
CA LEU A 148 5.71 -15.17 -8.25
C LEU A 148 6.16 -15.89 -9.52
N GLU A 149 5.56 -15.61 -10.67
CA GLU A 149 5.97 -16.13 -11.97
C GLU A 149 7.33 -15.56 -12.39
N PHE A 150 7.54 -14.26 -12.20
CA PHE A 150 8.82 -13.61 -12.42
C PHE A 150 9.89 -14.15 -11.46
N GLU A 151 9.59 -14.30 -10.17
CA GLU A 151 10.52 -14.83 -9.18
C GLU A 151 10.83 -16.31 -9.43
N LYS A 152 9.84 -17.10 -9.86
CA LYS A 152 10.05 -18.50 -10.28
C LYS A 152 10.88 -18.58 -11.55
N ALA A 153 10.69 -17.68 -12.51
CA ALA A 153 11.50 -17.58 -13.72
C ALA A 153 12.95 -17.18 -13.38
N ALA A 154 13.13 -16.16 -12.55
CA ALA A 154 14.44 -15.69 -12.07
C ALA A 154 15.16 -16.76 -11.24
N ASN A 155 14.45 -17.49 -10.37
CA ASN A 155 15.03 -18.59 -9.60
C ASN A 155 15.36 -19.80 -10.47
N LYS A 156 14.54 -20.11 -11.48
CA LYS A 156 14.86 -21.14 -12.48
C LYS A 156 16.12 -20.76 -13.26
N GLU A 157 16.23 -19.51 -13.68
CA GLU A 157 17.39 -19.00 -14.40
C GLU A 157 18.65 -19.01 -13.51
N ARG A 158 18.56 -18.57 -12.26
CA ARG A 158 19.66 -18.69 -11.27
C ARG A 158 20.11 -20.12 -11.09
N ARG A 159 19.18 -21.08 -10.96
CA ARG A 159 19.52 -22.51 -10.86
C ARG A 159 20.20 -23.03 -12.11
N LEU A 160 19.75 -22.63 -13.30
CA LEU A 160 20.39 -23.00 -14.56
C LEU A 160 21.81 -22.43 -14.66
N ILE A 161 22.02 -21.17 -14.25
CA ILE A 161 23.35 -20.55 -14.22
C ILE A 161 24.26 -21.26 -13.23
N GLN A 162 23.77 -21.55 -12.01
CA GLN A 162 24.53 -22.29 -11.00
C GLN A 162 24.92 -23.69 -11.49
N ASN A 163 23.99 -24.42 -12.12
CA ASN A 163 24.28 -25.73 -12.68
C ASN A 163 25.31 -25.66 -13.80
N ARG A 164 25.19 -24.71 -14.73
CA ARG A 164 26.19 -24.50 -15.79
C ARG A 164 27.55 -24.12 -15.22
N MET A 165 27.60 -23.28 -14.18
CA MET A 165 28.84 -22.91 -13.52
C MET A 165 29.50 -24.13 -12.87
N LEU A 166 28.73 -24.96 -12.17
CA LEU A 166 29.23 -26.21 -11.56
C LEU A 166 29.75 -27.19 -12.62
N GLU A 167 29.01 -27.41 -13.71
CA GLU A 167 29.45 -28.24 -14.82
C GLU A 167 30.73 -27.70 -15.47
N GLN A 168 30.80 -26.39 -15.69
CA GLN A 168 31.99 -25.75 -16.25
C GLN A 168 33.19 -25.90 -15.31
N GLN A 169 33.00 -25.71 -14.00
CA GLN A 169 34.05 -25.91 -13.01
C GLN A 169 34.55 -27.36 -12.98
N GLN A 170 33.65 -28.35 -13.03
CA GLN A 170 34.02 -29.76 -13.12
C GLN A 170 34.82 -30.07 -14.39
N ARG A 171 34.39 -29.54 -15.55
CA ARG A 171 35.12 -29.71 -16.82
C ARG A 171 36.52 -29.12 -16.74
N THR A 172 36.66 -27.91 -16.19
CA THR A 172 37.96 -27.26 -16.01
C THR A 172 38.86 -28.08 -15.09
N ASN A 173 38.35 -28.59 -13.97
CA ASN A 173 39.11 -29.43 -13.05
C ASN A 173 39.61 -30.71 -13.73
N LEU A 174 38.75 -31.39 -14.50
CA LEU A 174 39.15 -32.57 -15.27
C LEU A 174 40.20 -32.26 -16.34
N GLN A 175 40.13 -31.09 -16.98
CA GLN A 175 41.14 -30.66 -17.94
C GLN A 175 42.49 -30.38 -17.26
N ILE A 176 42.48 -29.72 -16.11
CA ILE A 176 43.67 -29.45 -15.30
C ILE A 176 44.30 -30.79 -14.88
N GLU A 177 43.52 -31.73 -14.36
CA GLU A 177 44.01 -33.03 -13.92
C GLU A 177 44.63 -33.83 -15.08
N ARG A 178 44.02 -33.81 -16.26
CA ARG A 178 44.60 -34.43 -17.47
C ARG A 178 45.90 -33.75 -17.91
N GLN A 179 45.99 -32.43 -17.81
CA GLN A 179 47.22 -31.70 -18.11
C GLN A 179 48.32 -32.06 -17.11
N TRP A 180 47.99 -32.11 -15.82
CA TRP A 180 48.90 -32.52 -14.77
C TRP A 180 49.43 -33.94 -15.00
N ASN A 181 48.54 -34.90 -15.25
CA ASN A 181 48.94 -36.28 -15.52
C ASN A 181 49.81 -36.42 -16.77
N ARG A 182 49.57 -35.61 -17.82
CA ARG A 182 50.46 -35.56 -18.98
C ARG A 182 51.85 -35.03 -18.60
N GLN A 183 51.93 -33.95 -17.84
CA GLN A 183 53.22 -33.41 -17.38
C GLN A 183 53.98 -34.42 -16.52
N GLN A 184 53.31 -35.07 -15.57
CA GLN A 184 53.92 -36.10 -14.73
C GLN A 184 54.44 -37.29 -15.56
N ASN A 185 53.65 -37.78 -16.51
CA ASN A 185 54.09 -38.85 -17.41
C ASN A 185 55.29 -38.44 -18.28
N GLU A 186 55.36 -37.19 -18.74
CA GLU A 186 56.53 -36.69 -19.48
C GLU A 186 57.77 -36.59 -18.58
N LEU A 187 57.62 -36.16 -17.31
CA LEU A 187 58.72 -36.15 -16.35
C LEU A 187 59.25 -37.56 -16.07
N ILE A 188 58.37 -38.54 -15.87
CA ILE A 188 58.73 -39.94 -15.69
C ILE A 188 59.45 -40.48 -16.94
N ARG A 189 58.96 -40.16 -18.15
CA ARG A 189 59.64 -40.53 -19.40
C ARG A 189 61.05 -39.94 -19.47
N GLN A 190 61.22 -38.68 -19.09
CA GLN A 190 62.54 -38.05 -19.06
C GLN A 190 63.46 -38.72 -18.03
N GLU A 191 62.96 -39.18 -16.89
CA GLU A 191 63.76 -39.94 -15.92
C GLU A 191 64.15 -41.33 -16.42
N ILE A 192 63.26 -42.03 -17.13
CA ILE A 192 63.55 -43.34 -17.73
C ILE A 192 64.56 -43.20 -18.88
N TYR A 193 64.42 -42.16 -19.70
CA TYR A 193 65.32 -41.86 -20.81
C TYR A 193 66.57 -41.07 -20.40
N ARG A 194 66.75 -40.73 -19.11
CA ARG A 194 68.04 -40.22 -18.63
C ARG A 194 69.06 -41.34 -18.82
N PRO A 195 70.07 -41.16 -19.68
CA PRO A 195 71.17 -42.11 -19.75
C PRO A 195 71.80 -42.15 -18.36
N SER A 196 72.05 -43.34 -17.84
CA SER A 196 72.97 -43.48 -16.71
C SER A 196 74.27 -42.77 -17.11
N LEU A 197 74.59 -41.68 -16.41
CA LEU A 197 75.89 -41.02 -16.55
C LEU A 197 76.96 -42.12 -16.48
N PRO A 198 77.89 -42.18 -17.45
CA PRO A 198 78.95 -43.17 -17.39
C PRO A 198 79.73 -42.92 -16.10
N SER A 199 79.78 -43.96 -15.27
CA SER A 199 80.64 -44.02 -14.08
C SER A 199 82.10 -43.87 -14.52
N ASN A 200 82.72 -42.77 -14.12
CA ASN A 200 84.17 -42.64 -14.01
C ASN A 200 84.57 -42.74 -12.54
#